data_AF-A0A2K3LZI0-F1
#
_entry.id   AF-A0A2K3LZI0-F1
#
_cell.length_a   1.000
_cell.length_b   1.000
_cell.length_c   1.000
_cell.angle_alpha   90.00
_cell.angle_beta   90.00
_cell.angle_gamma   90.00
#
_symmetry.space_group_name_H-M   'P 1'
#
loop_
_entity.id
_entity.type
_entity.pdbx_description
1 polymer ?
#
loop_
_entity_poly.entity_id
_entity_poly.type
_entity_poly.pdbx_seq_one_letter_code
_entity_poly.pdbx_strand_id
1 'polypeptide(L)'
;PANNWRAKLAIDDRGGESESAWDVHFSGEGVTSQYTTSSDVQVIKELGFEQTLEAMRTYNLWSASLATETCKTLREERTRYLENLRTKTGDIDTLKASLKTVEDELETSHAKFSELESKMKSLKVSYERKDKKLEDNAKELEKNNKEIEKKDKCIHVLERSSVEEFELGFARALEQVEILHPGLDTRGANSRFVVENGRIVNPKARSTFGVVTGHRST
;
A
#
# COMPACT_ATOMS: atom_id res chain seq x y z
N PRO A 1 -57.93 -24.00 46.58
CA PRO A 1 -57.43 -23.02 45.60
C PRO A 1 -58.32 -23.04 44.34
N ALA A 2 -59.28 -22.11 44.26
CA ALA A 2 -60.13 -21.95 43.09
C ALA A 2 -59.29 -21.34 41.95
N ASN A 3 -58.69 -22.21 41.12
CA ASN A 3 -58.02 -21.79 39.90
C ASN A 3 -59.06 -21.17 38.98
N ASN A 4 -59.08 -19.83 38.92
CA ASN A 4 -59.97 -19.05 38.07
C ASN A 4 -59.49 -19.03 36.61
N TRP A 5 -59.20 -20.22 36.06
CA TRP A 5 -58.77 -20.38 34.67
C TRP A 5 -59.90 -19.94 33.72
N ARG A 6 -61.17 -20.08 34.13
CA ARG A 6 -62.34 -19.57 33.39
C ARG A 6 -62.29 -18.06 33.18
N ALA A 7 -61.91 -17.25 34.17
CA ALA A 7 -61.75 -15.80 33.97
C ALA A 7 -60.52 -15.42 33.12
N LYS A 8 -59.52 -16.30 33.00
CA LYS A 8 -58.37 -16.10 32.10
C LYS A 8 -58.67 -16.51 30.65
N LEU A 9 -59.69 -17.33 30.44
CA LEU A 9 -60.17 -17.75 29.11
C LEU A 9 -61.27 -16.84 28.55
N ALA A 10 -61.89 -16.00 29.38
CA ALA A 10 -62.65 -14.85 28.91
C ALA A 10 -61.64 -13.89 28.28
N ILE A 11 -61.49 -14.02 26.96
CA ILE A 11 -60.45 -13.39 26.16
C ILE A 11 -60.56 -11.86 26.27
N ASP A 12 -59.42 -11.21 26.52
CA ASP A 12 -59.26 -9.76 26.38
C ASP A 12 -59.72 -9.32 24.99
N ASP A 13 -60.76 -8.49 25.05
CA ASP A 13 -61.52 -7.88 23.99
C ASP A 13 -60.60 -7.18 22.97
N ARG A 14 -60.32 -7.83 21.84
CA ARG A 14 -59.81 -7.12 20.65
C ARG A 14 -60.99 -6.46 19.93
N GLY A 15 -61.51 -5.40 20.54
CA GLY A 15 -62.21 -4.31 19.86
C GLY A 15 -63.26 -4.74 18.83
N GLY A 16 -64.18 -5.60 19.23
CA GLY A 16 -65.31 -6.01 18.40
C GLY A 16 -66.31 -6.78 19.23
N GLU A 17 -67.35 -6.08 19.69
CA GLU A 17 -68.53 -6.62 20.38
C GLU A 17 -68.91 -8.00 19.84
N SER A 18 -68.55 -9.04 20.57
CA SER A 18 -69.16 -10.35 20.42
C SER A 18 -68.84 -11.14 21.68
N GLU A 19 -69.65 -10.93 22.71
CA GLU A 19 -69.88 -11.97 23.71
C GLU A 19 -70.18 -13.24 22.91
N SER A 20 -69.24 -14.20 22.93
CA SER A 20 -69.43 -15.44 22.20
C SER A 20 -70.71 -16.06 22.74
N ALA A 21 -71.56 -16.63 21.88
CA ALA A 21 -72.75 -17.35 22.34
C ALA A 21 -72.41 -18.48 23.35
N TRP A 22 -71.13 -18.87 23.40
CA TRP A 22 -70.56 -19.85 24.32
C TRP A 22 -70.02 -19.27 25.63
N ASP A 23 -69.95 -17.94 25.77
CA ASP A 23 -69.63 -17.27 27.03
C ASP A 23 -70.83 -17.18 27.98
N VAL A 24 -72.03 -17.47 27.49
CA VAL A 24 -73.27 -17.55 28.29
C VAL A 24 -73.47 -18.97 28.83
N HIS A 25 -73.78 -19.08 30.13
CA HIS A 25 -74.17 -20.37 30.70
C HIS A 25 -75.60 -20.71 30.26
N PHE A 26 -75.76 -21.81 29.52
CA PHE A 26 -77.07 -22.35 29.18
C PHE A 26 -77.61 -23.12 30.39
N SER A 27 -78.59 -22.54 31.09
CA SER A 27 -79.32 -23.29 32.12
C SER A 27 -80.34 -24.22 31.46
N GLY A 28 -80.40 -25.48 31.90
CA GLY A 28 -81.46 -26.41 31.48
C GLY A 28 -82.83 -26.02 32.06
N GLU A 29 -82.88 -25.06 32.97
CA GLU A 29 -84.09 -24.50 33.56
C GLU A 29 -85.03 -23.88 32.50
N GLY A 30 -84.47 -23.21 31.49
CA GLY A 30 -85.24 -22.68 30.36
C GLY A 30 -85.84 -23.77 29.47
N VAL A 31 -85.16 -24.91 29.32
CA VAL A 31 -85.60 -26.05 28.50
C VAL A 31 -86.62 -26.90 29.27
N THR A 32 -86.37 -27.16 30.55
CA THR A 32 -87.27 -27.94 31.41
C THR A 32 -88.60 -27.24 31.72
N SER A 33 -88.63 -25.91 31.67
CA SER A 33 -89.87 -25.12 31.82
C SER A 33 -90.89 -25.31 30.69
N GLN A 34 -90.47 -25.87 29.55
CA GLN A 34 -91.35 -26.12 28.39
C GLN A 34 -92.07 -27.48 28.45
N TYR A 35 -91.71 -28.33 29.41
CA TYR A 35 -92.33 -29.64 29.61
C TYR A 35 -93.38 -29.56 30.72
N THR A 36 -94.59 -30.05 30.43
CA THR A 36 -95.73 -30.01 31.35
C THR A 36 -95.81 -31.21 32.29
N THR A 37 -95.07 -32.29 32.00
CA THR A 37 -95.10 -33.55 32.76
C THR A 37 -93.81 -33.76 33.56
N SER A 38 -93.95 -34.07 34.86
CA SER A 38 -92.81 -34.34 35.77
C SER A 38 -91.91 -35.49 35.31
N SER A 39 -92.47 -36.46 34.57
CA SER A 39 -91.70 -37.57 34.00
C SER A 39 -90.67 -37.10 32.96
N ASP A 40 -91.06 -36.14 32.10
CA ASP A 40 -90.20 -35.67 31.00
C ASP A 40 -89.03 -34.83 31.52
N VAL A 41 -89.30 -34.00 32.53
CA VAL A 41 -88.27 -33.21 33.24
C VAL A 41 -87.23 -34.14 33.89
N GLN A 42 -87.67 -35.27 34.46
CA GLN A 42 -86.79 -36.22 35.10
C GLN A 42 -85.94 -37.00 34.10
N VAL A 43 -86.52 -37.41 32.97
CA VAL A 43 -85.79 -38.04 31.86
C VAL A 43 -84.71 -37.11 31.28
N ILE A 44 -85.00 -35.81 31.12
CA ILE A 44 -84.01 -34.82 30.61
C ILE A 44 -82.84 -34.61 31.59
N LYS A 45 -83.13 -34.62 32.90
CA LYS A 45 -82.09 -34.55 33.93
C LYS A 45 -81.26 -35.83 33.97
N GLU A 46 -81.89 -37.01 33.86
CA GLU A 46 -81.21 -38.31 33.78
C GLU A 46 -80.38 -38.48 32.50
N LEU A 47 -80.82 -37.88 31.39
CA LEU A 47 -80.08 -37.82 30.11
C LEU A 47 -78.78 -37.00 30.20
N GLY A 48 -78.57 -36.22 31.27
CA GLY A 48 -77.32 -35.48 31.48
C GLY A 48 -77.11 -34.31 30.50
N PHE A 49 -78.20 -33.71 30.01
CA PHE A 49 -78.16 -32.63 29.01
C PHE A 49 -77.31 -31.44 29.44
N GLU A 50 -77.47 -30.97 30.68
CA GLU A 50 -76.68 -29.84 31.23
C GLU A 50 -75.18 -30.17 31.31
N GLN A 51 -74.82 -31.39 31.73
CA GLN A 51 -73.42 -31.83 31.77
C GLN A 51 -72.82 -31.89 30.37
N THR A 52 -73.60 -32.30 29.38
CA THR A 52 -73.15 -32.40 27.98
C THR A 52 -72.94 -31.02 27.37
N LEU A 53 -73.83 -30.06 27.65
CA LEU A 53 -73.68 -28.66 27.24
C LEU A 53 -72.49 -27.98 27.91
N GLU A 54 -72.30 -28.17 29.21
CA GLU A 54 -71.15 -27.59 29.94
C GLU A 54 -69.82 -28.20 29.46
N ALA A 55 -69.81 -29.49 29.11
CA ALA A 55 -68.65 -30.15 28.48
C ALA A 55 -68.35 -29.56 27.09
N MET A 56 -69.37 -29.36 26.25
CA MET A 56 -69.23 -28.74 24.93
C MET A 56 -68.73 -27.29 25.04
N ARG A 57 -69.28 -26.51 25.97
CA ARG A 57 -68.82 -25.14 26.26
C ARG A 57 -67.37 -25.12 26.70
N THR A 58 -66.99 -26.00 27.62
CA THR A 58 -65.61 -26.12 28.08
C THR A 58 -64.69 -26.46 26.92
N TYR A 59 -65.02 -27.47 26.10
CA TYR A 59 -64.24 -27.81 24.92
C TYR A 59 -64.08 -26.63 23.95
N ASN A 60 -65.15 -25.89 23.68
CA ASN A 60 -65.12 -24.71 22.80
C ASN A 60 -64.24 -23.58 23.36
N LEU A 61 -64.29 -23.31 24.66
CA LEU A 61 -63.43 -22.32 25.30
C LEU A 61 -61.96 -22.71 25.25
N TRP A 62 -61.66 -23.99 25.50
CA TRP A 62 -60.30 -24.52 25.41
C TRP A 62 -59.76 -24.47 23.98
N SER A 63 -60.57 -24.83 22.99
CA SER A 63 -60.16 -24.79 21.58
C SER A 63 -59.96 -23.35 21.09
N ALA A 64 -60.82 -22.41 21.48
CA ALA A 64 -60.67 -20.99 21.20
C ALA A 64 -59.38 -20.43 21.83
N SER A 65 -59.13 -20.71 23.11
CA SER A 65 -57.91 -20.25 23.78
C SER A 65 -56.65 -20.83 23.16
N LEU A 66 -56.65 -22.13 22.85
CA LEU A 66 -55.55 -22.77 22.15
C LEU A 66 -55.32 -22.07 20.81
N ALA A 67 -56.37 -21.83 20.01
CA ALA A 67 -56.25 -21.11 18.74
C ALA A 67 -55.66 -19.69 18.93
N THR A 68 -56.11 -18.94 19.94
CA THR A 68 -55.59 -17.58 20.21
C THR A 68 -54.12 -17.58 20.61
N GLU A 69 -53.70 -18.46 21.52
CA GLU A 69 -52.31 -18.58 21.94
C GLU A 69 -51.42 -19.06 20.79
N THR A 70 -51.88 -20.02 19.99
CA THR A 70 -51.13 -20.48 18.81
C THR A 70 -51.00 -19.38 17.76
N CYS A 71 -52.06 -18.58 17.54
CA CYS A 71 -51.99 -17.42 16.66
C CYS A 71 -51.08 -16.31 17.19
N LYS A 72 -50.95 -16.18 18.51
CA LYS A 72 -50.07 -15.21 19.15
C LYS A 72 -48.62 -15.63 18.98
N THR A 73 -48.28 -16.88 19.31
CA THR A 73 -46.91 -17.40 19.16
C THR A 73 -46.44 -17.35 17.70
N LEU A 74 -47.28 -17.75 16.75
CA LEU A 74 -46.96 -17.65 15.32
C LEU A 74 -46.71 -16.20 14.87
N ARG A 75 -47.47 -15.23 15.38
CA ARG A 75 -47.24 -13.81 15.07
C ARG A 75 -45.92 -13.32 15.66
N GLU A 76 -45.61 -13.67 16.89
CA GLU A 76 -44.35 -13.30 17.55
C GLU A 76 -43.14 -13.91 16.81
N GLU A 77 -43.20 -15.18 16.44
CA GLU A 77 -42.16 -15.83 15.63
C GLU A 77 -41.98 -15.17 14.27
N ARG A 78 -43.09 -14.86 13.59
CA ARG A 78 -43.04 -14.13 12.31
C ARG A 78 -42.36 -12.77 12.46
N THR A 79 -42.70 -12.00 13.50
CA THR A 79 -42.06 -10.70 13.74
C THR A 79 -40.57 -10.84 14.02
N ARG A 80 -40.17 -11.84 14.83
CA ARG A 80 -38.76 -12.12 15.12
C ARG A 80 -37.99 -12.52 13.85
N TYR A 81 -38.59 -13.34 13.00
CA TYR A 81 -37.99 -13.76 11.74
C TYR A 81 -37.81 -12.59 10.77
N LEU A 82 -38.82 -11.72 10.64
CA LEU A 82 -38.72 -10.52 9.80
C LEU A 82 -37.66 -9.54 10.29
N GLU A 83 -37.54 -9.34 11.61
CA GLU A 83 -36.50 -8.47 12.16
C GLU A 83 -35.10 -9.05 11.92
N ASN A 84 -34.92 -10.35 12.12
CA ASN A 84 -33.64 -11.03 11.83
C ASN A 84 -33.28 -10.98 10.33
N LEU A 85 -34.28 -11.09 9.45
CA LEU A 85 -34.06 -10.89 8.02
C LEU A 85 -33.60 -9.45 7.74
N ARG A 86 -34.26 -8.45 8.33
CA ARG A 86 -33.91 -7.05 8.16
C ARG A 86 -32.49 -6.75 8.63
N THR A 87 -32.07 -7.26 9.79
CA THR A 87 -30.71 -7.09 10.29
C THR A 87 -29.69 -7.74 9.36
N LYS A 88 -29.95 -8.97 8.91
CA LYS A 88 -29.06 -9.66 7.96
C LYS A 88 -28.97 -8.94 6.61
N THR A 89 -30.07 -8.38 6.12
CA THR A 89 -30.05 -7.56 4.90
C THR A 89 -29.19 -6.31 5.10
N GLY A 90 -29.32 -5.63 6.24
CA GLY A 90 -28.44 -4.51 6.60
C GLY A 90 -26.97 -4.90 6.64
N ASP A 91 -26.63 -6.04 7.26
CA ASP A 91 -25.26 -6.56 7.30
C ASP A 91 -24.73 -6.84 5.88
N ILE A 92 -25.54 -7.45 5.00
CA ILE A 92 -25.18 -7.69 3.60
C ILE A 92 -24.88 -6.38 2.86
N ASP A 93 -25.71 -5.35 3.06
CA ASP A 93 -25.50 -4.04 2.42
C ASP A 93 -24.21 -3.37 2.91
N THR A 94 -23.91 -3.46 4.21
CA THR A 94 -22.64 -2.94 4.75
C THR A 94 -21.43 -3.68 4.18
N LEU A 95 -21.50 -5.01 4.10
CA LEU A 95 -20.45 -5.83 3.51
C LEU A 95 -20.25 -5.49 2.03
N LYS A 96 -21.34 -5.29 1.28
CA LYS A 96 -21.29 -4.89 -0.13
C LYS A 96 -20.64 -3.52 -0.32
N ALA A 97 -20.94 -2.56 0.56
CA ALA A 97 -20.28 -1.26 0.56
C ALA A 97 -18.78 -1.40 0.84
N SER A 98 -18.39 -2.21 1.83
CA SER A 98 -16.98 -2.46 2.17
C SER A 98 -16.22 -3.19 1.05
N LEU A 99 -16.89 -4.12 0.36
CA LEU A 99 -16.31 -4.82 -0.79
C LEU A 99 -15.99 -3.83 -1.90
N LYS A 100 -16.93 -2.94 -2.21
CA LYS A 100 -16.74 -1.91 -3.23
C LYS A 100 -15.58 -0.98 -2.89
N THR A 101 -15.44 -0.54 -1.64
CA THR A 101 -14.30 0.30 -1.23
C THR A 101 -12.97 -0.41 -1.40
N VAL A 102 -12.91 -1.71 -1.10
CA VAL A 102 -11.69 -2.52 -1.28
C VAL A 102 -11.38 -2.74 -2.77
N GLU A 103 -12.39 -2.92 -3.61
CA GLU A 103 -12.23 -3.01 -5.07
C GLU A 103 -11.65 -1.72 -5.64
N ASP A 104 -12.19 -0.56 -5.24
CA ASP A 104 -11.68 0.76 -5.66
C ASP A 104 -10.22 0.96 -5.18
N GLU A 105 -9.90 0.61 -3.93
CA GLU A 105 -8.54 0.67 -3.39
C GLU A 105 -7.57 -0.25 -4.15
N LEU A 106 -8.02 -1.47 -4.50
CA LEU A 106 -7.23 -2.41 -5.27
C LEU A 106 -6.92 -1.89 -6.68
N GLU A 107 -7.90 -1.28 -7.35
CA GLU A 107 -7.71 -0.67 -8.67
C GLU A 107 -6.71 0.48 -8.62
N THR A 108 -6.81 1.36 -7.61
CA THR A 108 -5.85 2.46 -7.43
C THR A 108 -4.43 1.95 -7.13
N SER A 109 -4.32 0.88 -6.34
CA SER A 109 -3.04 0.22 -6.05
C SER A 109 -2.42 -0.37 -7.32
N HIS A 110 -3.22 -1.08 -8.12
CA HIS A 110 -2.77 -1.65 -9.39
C HIS A 110 -2.28 -0.57 -10.37
N ALA A 111 -2.97 0.57 -10.46
CA ALA A 111 -2.53 1.70 -11.28
C ALA A 111 -1.16 2.24 -10.82
N LYS A 112 -0.96 2.40 -9.50
CA LYS A 112 0.33 2.84 -8.93
C LYS A 112 1.46 1.83 -9.20
N PHE A 113 1.18 0.53 -9.12
CA PHE A 113 2.16 -0.51 -9.45
C PHE A 113 2.56 -0.44 -10.93
N SER A 114 1.60 -0.26 -11.84
CA SER A 114 1.88 -0.10 -13.27
C SER A 114 2.75 1.14 -13.55
N GLU A 115 2.47 2.26 -12.87
CA GLU A 115 3.29 3.47 -12.97
C GLU A 115 4.72 3.25 -12.45
N LEU A 116 4.87 2.59 -11.30
CA LEU A 116 6.17 2.24 -10.73
C LEU A 116 6.97 1.31 -11.65
N GLU A 117 6.32 0.32 -12.24
CA GLU A 117 6.94 -0.60 -13.19
C GLU A 117 7.46 0.16 -14.43
N SER A 118 6.67 1.09 -14.96
CA SER A 118 7.08 1.97 -16.06
C SER A 118 8.31 2.82 -15.69
N LYS A 119 8.28 3.45 -14.51
CA LYS A 119 9.44 4.21 -13.98
C LYS A 119 10.67 3.33 -13.84
N MET A 120 10.54 2.13 -13.31
CA MET A 120 11.66 1.18 -13.16
C MET A 120 12.26 0.79 -14.52
N LYS A 121 11.43 0.50 -15.52
CA LYS A 121 11.89 0.22 -16.90
C LYS A 121 12.64 1.42 -17.48
N SER A 122 12.11 2.64 -17.33
CA SER A 122 12.77 3.86 -17.81
C SER A 122 14.13 4.10 -17.14
N LEU A 123 14.21 3.83 -15.82
CA LEU A 123 15.42 4.01 -15.04
C LEU A 123 16.49 2.99 -15.46
N LYS A 124 16.09 1.73 -15.69
CA LYS A 124 16.99 0.68 -16.20
C LYS A 124 17.62 1.08 -17.54
N VAL A 125 16.82 1.56 -18.49
CA VAL A 125 17.33 2.06 -19.79
C VAL A 125 18.28 3.24 -19.60
N SER A 126 17.99 4.14 -18.66
CA SER A 126 18.88 5.25 -18.34
C SER A 126 20.21 4.79 -17.74
N TYR A 127 20.22 3.74 -16.90
CA TYR A 127 21.44 3.17 -16.34
C TYR A 127 22.29 2.53 -17.43
N GLU A 128 21.70 1.68 -18.27
CA GLU A 128 22.41 1.04 -19.40
C GLU A 128 23.04 2.08 -20.34
N ARG A 129 22.35 3.20 -20.59
CA ARG A 129 22.90 4.31 -21.39
C ARG A 129 24.08 5.00 -20.68
N LYS A 130 24.02 5.19 -19.37
CA LYS A 130 25.11 5.80 -18.59
C LYS A 130 26.32 4.88 -18.53
N ASP A 131 26.12 3.59 -18.32
CA ASP A 131 27.19 2.59 -18.30
C ASP A 131 27.92 2.54 -19.65
N LYS A 132 27.17 2.56 -20.76
CA LYS A 132 27.78 2.64 -22.09
C LYS A 132 28.64 3.89 -22.28
N LYS A 133 28.16 5.06 -21.82
CA LYS A 133 28.95 6.30 -21.88
C LYS A 133 30.20 6.25 -21.01
N LEU A 134 30.12 5.63 -19.84
CA LEU A 134 31.29 5.47 -18.96
C LEU A 134 32.34 4.57 -19.62
N GLU A 135 31.91 3.48 -20.25
CA GLU A 135 32.78 2.58 -21.00
C GLU A 135 33.45 3.28 -22.19
N ASP A 136 32.70 4.08 -22.96
CA ASP A 136 33.24 4.86 -24.08
C ASP A 136 34.27 5.91 -23.59
N ASN A 137 33.95 6.62 -22.50
CA ASN A 137 34.86 7.58 -21.88
C ASN A 137 36.14 6.91 -21.34
N ALA A 138 36.02 5.71 -20.76
CA ALA A 138 37.17 4.95 -20.26
C ALA A 138 38.13 4.58 -21.40
N LYS A 139 37.60 4.15 -22.55
CA LYS A 139 38.40 3.87 -23.76
C LYS A 139 39.07 5.12 -24.32
N GLU A 140 38.38 6.25 -24.33
CA GLU A 140 38.94 7.52 -24.79
C GLU A 140 40.09 7.99 -23.87
N LEU A 141 39.91 7.89 -22.56
CA LEU A 141 40.96 8.18 -21.58
C LEU A 141 42.17 7.26 -21.75
N GLU A 142 41.97 5.97 -21.97
CA GLU A 142 43.07 5.02 -22.21
C GLU A 142 43.85 5.38 -23.49
N LYS A 143 43.14 5.76 -24.56
CA LYS A 143 43.76 6.21 -25.81
C LYS A 143 44.57 7.49 -25.59
N ASN A 144 44.02 8.48 -24.90
CA ASN A 144 44.70 9.74 -24.61
C ASN A 144 45.94 9.50 -23.74
N ASN A 145 45.86 8.62 -22.75
CA ASN A 145 47.01 8.28 -21.90
C ASN A 145 48.17 7.66 -22.72
N LYS A 146 47.86 6.75 -23.66
CA LYS A 146 48.85 6.19 -24.58
C LYS A 146 49.47 7.25 -25.50
N GLU A 147 48.71 8.26 -25.90
CA GLU A 147 49.23 9.38 -26.71
C GLU A 147 50.16 10.28 -25.91
N ILE A 148 49.79 10.59 -24.66
CA ILE A 148 50.64 11.34 -23.73
C ILE A 148 51.96 10.62 -23.51
N GLU A 149 51.93 9.31 -23.22
CA GLU A 149 53.16 8.53 -23.01
C GLU A 149 54.10 8.57 -24.24
N LYS A 150 53.55 8.58 -25.46
CA LYS A 150 54.35 8.72 -26.69
C LYS A 150 54.95 10.13 -26.82
N LYS A 151 54.17 11.16 -26.51
CA LYS A 151 54.64 12.56 -26.54
C LYS A 151 55.74 12.77 -25.51
N ASP A 152 55.58 12.25 -24.30
CA ASP A 152 56.59 12.35 -23.24
C ASP A 152 57.90 11.68 -23.63
N LYS A 153 57.85 10.48 -24.23
CA LYS A 153 59.05 9.82 -24.76
C LYS A 153 59.72 10.65 -25.86
N CYS A 154 58.93 11.26 -26.75
CA CYS A 154 59.46 12.11 -27.82
C CYS A 154 60.11 13.39 -27.28
N ILE A 155 59.47 14.05 -26.31
CA ILE A 155 60.00 15.22 -25.61
C ILE A 155 61.33 14.85 -24.96
N HIS A 156 61.39 13.75 -24.22
CA HIS A 156 62.63 13.31 -23.57
C HIS A 156 63.76 13.05 -24.57
N VAL A 157 63.48 12.50 -25.75
CA VAL A 157 64.47 12.31 -26.81
C VAL A 157 64.94 13.65 -27.38
N LEU A 158 64.01 14.56 -27.67
CA LEU A 158 64.32 15.90 -28.19
C LEU A 158 65.14 16.73 -27.19
N GLU A 159 64.78 16.71 -25.91
CA GLU A 159 65.52 17.37 -24.84
C GLU A 159 66.97 16.88 -24.78
N ARG A 160 67.18 15.55 -24.83
CA ARG A 160 68.51 14.96 -24.83
C ARG A 160 69.32 15.35 -26.06
N SER A 161 68.73 15.23 -27.25
CA SER A 161 69.38 15.59 -28.52
C SER A 161 69.75 17.08 -28.54
N SER A 162 68.88 17.95 -28.05
CA SER A 162 69.11 19.40 -28.01
C SER A 162 70.28 19.75 -27.09
N VAL A 163 70.39 19.08 -25.93
CA VAL A 163 71.53 19.26 -25.02
C VAL A 163 72.83 18.75 -25.66
N GLU A 164 72.80 17.59 -26.31
CA GLU A 164 73.98 17.03 -27.01
C GLU A 164 74.44 17.94 -28.17
N GLU A 165 73.52 18.46 -28.98
CA GLU A 165 73.83 19.41 -30.06
C GLU A 165 74.39 20.74 -29.54
N PHE A 166 73.84 21.26 -28.44
CA PHE A 166 74.35 22.46 -27.79
C PHE A 166 75.77 22.26 -27.24
N GLU A 167 76.04 21.14 -26.55
CA GLU A 167 77.37 20.81 -26.03
C GLU A 167 78.39 20.66 -27.18
N LEU A 168 78.01 20.02 -28.29
CA LEU A 168 78.85 19.90 -29.48
C LEU A 168 79.14 21.27 -30.13
N GLY A 169 78.11 22.11 -30.29
CA GLY A 169 78.23 23.45 -30.85
C GLY A 169 79.13 24.34 -30.00
N PHE A 170 79.00 24.26 -28.68
CA PHE A 170 79.85 24.96 -27.73
C PHE A 170 81.32 24.52 -27.84
N ALA A 171 81.59 23.21 -27.91
CA ALA A 171 82.94 22.68 -28.07
C ALA A 171 83.60 23.16 -29.38
N ARG A 172 82.86 23.14 -30.50
CA ARG A 172 83.35 23.65 -31.79
C ARG A 172 83.63 25.14 -31.77
N ALA A 173 82.82 25.92 -31.06
CA ALA A 173 83.07 27.35 -30.90
C ALA A 173 84.36 27.63 -30.11
N LEU A 174 84.63 26.85 -29.05
CA LEU A 174 85.90 26.95 -28.31
C LEU A 174 87.11 26.61 -29.19
N GLU A 175 87.02 25.55 -29.99
CA GLU A 175 88.08 25.18 -30.95
C GLU A 175 88.37 26.32 -31.94
N GLN A 176 87.33 26.96 -32.47
CA GLN A 176 87.50 28.13 -33.35
C GLN A 176 88.18 29.31 -32.65
N VAL A 177 87.87 29.55 -31.37
CA VAL A 177 88.51 30.61 -30.57
C VAL A 177 89.98 30.31 -30.34
N GLU A 178 90.35 29.07 -30.03
CA GLU A 178 91.76 28.66 -29.87
C GLU A 178 92.57 28.88 -31.17
N ILE A 179 91.98 28.57 -32.32
CA ILE A 179 92.60 28.79 -33.63
C ILE A 179 92.82 30.29 -33.90
N LEU A 180 91.81 31.13 -33.62
CA LEU A 180 91.88 32.57 -33.86
C LEU A 180 92.76 33.30 -32.83
N HIS A 181 92.89 32.77 -31.61
CA HIS A 181 93.58 33.41 -30.49
C HIS A 181 94.49 32.41 -29.73
N PRO A 182 95.66 32.05 -30.29
CA PRO A 182 96.52 30.96 -29.79
C PRO A 182 97.18 31.18 -28.41
N GLY A 183 96.87 32.28 -27.71
CA GLY A 183 97.33 32.56 -26.35
C GLY A 183 96.22 32.54 -25.28
N LEU A 184 94.97 32.27 -25.67
CA LEU A 184 93.83 32.24 -24.76
C LEU A 184 93.62 30.83 -24.20
N ASP A 185 93.71 30.66 -22.88
CA ASP A 185 93.45 29.37 -22.22
C ASP A 185 91.94 29.15 -22.02
N THR A 186 91.40 28.23 -22.80
CA THR A 186 89.99 27.81 -22.83
C THR A 186 89.73 26.53 -22.00
N ARG A 187 90.76 25.92 -21.40
CA ARG A 187 90.64 24.61 -20.72
C ARG A 187 89.69 24.59 -19.52
N GLY A 188 89.32 25.76 -18.99
CA GLY A 188 88.34 25.93 -17.91
C GLY A 188 86.93 26.32 -18.38
N ALA A 189 86.70 26.51 -19.68
CA ALA A 189 85.41 26.92 -20.20
C ALA A 189 84.38 25.78 -20.10
N ASN A 190 83.22 26.06 -19.51
CA ASN A 190 82.12 25.11 -19.39
C ASN A 190 80.83 25.79 -19.84
N SER A 191 80.09 25.11 -20.72
CA SER A 191 78.83 25.58 -21.28
C SER A 191 77.75 25.85 -20.23
N ARG A 192 77.91 25.35 -19.00
CA ARG A 192 76.96 25.47 -17.89
C ARG A 192 77.29 26.62 -16.94
N PHE A 193 78.42 27.30 -17.09
CA PHE A 193 78.76 28.46 -16.27
C PHE A 193 78.04 29.71 -16.78
N VAL A 194 77.45 30.47 -15.85
CA VAL A 194 76.79 31.74 -16.16
C VAL A 194 77.76 32.88 -15.88
N VAL A 195 77.89 33.81 -16.83
CA VAL A 195 78.70 35.02 -16.68
C VAL A 195 77.78 36.20 -16.37
N GLU A 196 77.85 36.74 -15.15
CA GLU A 196 77.16 37.98 -14.75
C GLU A 196 78.20 39.05 -14.43
N ASN A 197 78.06 40.25 -15.02
CA ASN A 197 78.95 41.40 -14.80
C ASN A 197 80.45 41.06 -14.93
N GLY A 198 80.80 40.21 -15.90
CA GLY A 198 82.18 39.81 -16.18
C GLY A 198 82.78 38.81 -15.18
N ARG A 199 81.97 38.19 -14.30
CA ARG A 199 82.42 37.13 -13.38
C ARG A 199 81.67 35.82 -13.62
N ILE A 200 82.39 34.70 -13.51
CA ILE A 200 81.80 33.36 -13.55
C ILE A 200 81.08 33.12 -12.22
N VAL A 201 79.77 32.92 -12.27
CA VAL A 201 78.93 32.59 -11.11
C VAL A 201 78.62 31.10 -11.15
N ASN A 202 78.82 30.41 -10.02
CA ASN A 202 78.55 28.97 -9.92
C ASN A 202 77.02 28.72 -10.03
N PRO A 203 76.56 27.95 -11.03
CA PRO A 203 75.13 27.74 -11.27
C PRO A 203 74.43 27.01 -10.12
N LYS A 204 75.14 26.25 -9.27
CA LYS A 204 74.55 25.60 -8.07
C LYS A 204 74.00 26.59 -7.03
N ALA A 205 74.38 27.86 -7.08
CA ALA A 205 73.83 28.91 -6.20
C ALA A 205 72.45 29.42 -6.67
N ARG A 206 72.01 29.07 -7.88
CA ARG A 206 70.66 29.35 -8.41
C ARG A 206 69.93 28.05 -8.66
N SER A 207 69.34 27.52 -7.60
CA SER A 207 68.25 26.55 -7.67
C SER A 207 67.01 27.22 -8.26
N THR A 208 66.91 27.31 -9.59
CA THR A 208 65.65 27.43 -10.34
C THR A 208 65.98 27.36 -11.84
N PHE A 209 66.11 26.14 -12.38
CA PHE A 209 65.67 25.93 -13.76
C PHE A 209 64.16 26.17 -13.76
N GLY A 210 63.71 27.04 -14.66
CA GLY A 210 62.35 27.56 -14.70
C GLY A 210 61.29 26.46 -14.73
N VAL A 211 60.65 26.24 -13.59
CA VAL A 211 59.24 25.86 -13.55
C VAL A 211 58.47 27.11 -13.94
N VAL A 212 58.01 27.20 -15.19
CA VAL A 212 56.91 28.11 -15.54
C VAL A 212 55.63 27.38 -15.11
N THR A 213 55.29 27.47 -13.83
CA THR A 213 53.91 27.24 -13.40
C THR A 213 53.11 28.42 -13.93
N GLY A 214 52.34 28.17 -15.01
CA GLY A 214 51.30 29.07 -15.45
C GLY A 214 50.26 29.21 -14.33
N HIS A 215 50.41 30.24 -13.51
CA HIS A 215 49.39 30.68 -12.58
C HIS A 215 48.33 31.42 -13.40
N ARG A 216 47.24 30.74 -13.75
CA ARG A 216 46.05 31.38 -14.28
C ARG A 216 45.13 31.69 -13.11
N SER A 217 45.14 32.94 -12.67
CA SER A 217 44.15 33.48 -11.75
C SER A 217 42.91 33.90 -12.56
N THR A 218 41.75 33.45 -12.05
CA THR A 218 40.35 33.70 -12.46
C THR A 218 39.89 33.16 -13.82
#